data_AF-A0AA43LLK4-F1
#
_entry.id   AF-A0AA43LLK4-F1
#
_cell.length_a   1.000
_cell.length_b   1.000
_cell.length_c   1.000
_cell.angle_alpha   90.00
_cell.angle_beta   90.00
_cell.angle_gamma   90.00
#
_symmetry.space_group_name_H-M   'P 1'
#
loop_
_entity.id
_entity.type
_entity.pdbx_description
1 polymer ?
#
loop_
_entity_poly.entity_id
_entity_poly.type
_entity_poly.pdbx_seq_one_letter_code
_entity_poly.pdbx_strand_id
1 'polypeptide(L)'
;MKVEHITYKGSTLVRDTDDITEETINLLKPFEDINKEKSKLKFPLTNLEVVTTIASNVAIFNFEKNNIPLYMNFCCFEAKDASMVLELVDNFIEKRGFEKLTTTPKESSFIYTVPCYPSASLTSGEEEMIMGEVELYIYYSLYLNDYRKKTNNTHSADTTSKEKIKYEVGKRFPDERYLNQIETTAAIINTAFFDVFCSFHEPTTEEIRLFRKGKLDVYLYENSNIPFLIFDMGFSFEVSIDVTKIPEEKQDDWLNSEANIITMFLVDAGTGIMQGIRTISIPPNFAEKIRDISEKQLQEDINVEQAIDQITEQLSTEQMMKKSTLKYTVK
;
A
#
# COMPACT_ATOMS: atom_id res chain seq x y z
N MET A 1 11.70 8.00 3.61
CA MET A 1 12.49 7.60 2.40
C MET A 1 13.25 8.82 1.92
N LYS A 2 14.56 8.69 1.66
CA LYS A 2 15.36 9.81 1.15
C LYS A 2 15.21 9.98 -0.36
N VAL A 3 14.97 11.21 -0.78
CA VAL A 3 14.81 11.58 -2.19
C VAL A 3 15.70 12.77 -2.49
N GLU A 4 16.55 12.64 -3.50
CA GLU A 4 17.35 13.77 -3.98
C GLU A 4 16.55 14.59 -4.99
N HIS A 5 16.31 15.86 -4.68
CA HIS A 5 15.69 16.81 -5.59
C HIS A 5 16.76 17.60 -6.33
N ILE A 6 16.79 17.47 -7.65
CA ILE A 6 17.80 18.07 -8.53
C ILE A 6 17.09 19.06 -9.45
N THR A 7 17.52 20.31 -9.40
CA THR A 7 17.06 21.34 -10.33
C THR A 7 17.92 21.35 -11.59
N TYR A 8 17.36 21.80 -12.72
CA TYR A 8 18.09 22.00 -13.98
C TYR A 8 19.41 22.80 -13.84
N LYS A 9 19.49 23.74 -12.89
CA LYS A 9 20.72 24.53 -12.63
C LYS A 9 21.77 23.76 -11.81
N GLY A 10 21.51 22.50 -11.51
CA GLY A 10 22.42 21.62 -10.77
C GLY A 10 22.39 21.79 -9.26
N SER A 11 21.50 22.63 -8.72
CA SER A 11 21.26 22.66 -7.27
C SER A 11 20.57 21.36 -6.85
N THR A 12 21.08 20.75 -5.78
CA THR A 12 20.57 19.51 -5.21
C THR A 12 20.16 19.72 -3.76
N LEU A 13 19.06 19.08 -3.35
CA LEU A 13 18.56 19.03 -1.99
C LEU A 13 18.08 17.61 -1.69
N VAL A 14 18.62 16.98 -0.65
CA VAL A 14 18.10 15.68 -0.18
C VAL A 14 16.98 15.95 0.83
N ARG A 15 15.80 15.39 0.59
CA ARG A 15 14.62 15.48 1.46
C ARG A 15 14.24 14.11 1.98
N ASP A 16 13.65 14.03 3.17
CA ASP A 16 13.04 12.80 3.66
C ASP A 16 11.52 12.85 3.42
N THR A 17 10.93 11.78 2.88
CA THR A 17 9.47 11.69 2.77
C THR A 17 8.79 11.67 4.14
N ASP A 18 9.54 11.38 5.20
CA ASP A 18 9.04 11.43 6.57
C ASP A 18 8.79 12.89 7.03
N ASP A 19 9.31 13.88 6.30
CA ASP A 19 9.06 15.31 6.52
C ASP A 19 7.71 15.78 5.93
N ILE A 20 6.96 14.91 5.23
CA ILE A 20 5.66 15.24 4.67
C ILE A 20 4.64 15.41 5.81
N THR A 21 4.10 16.62 5.95
CA THR A 21 3.13 16.93 7.02
C THR A 21 1.76 16.33 6.76
N GLU A 22 1.02 16.02 7.82
CA GLU A 22 -0.38 15.55 7.73
C GLU A 22 -1.30 16.54 6.99
N GLU A 23 -1.03 17.85 7.14
CA GLU A 23 -1.72 18.90 6.38
C GLU A 23 -1.50 18.75 4.86
N THR A 24 -0.26 18.47 4.45
CA THR A 24 0.09 18.21 3.04
C THR A 24 -0.60 16.96 2.53
N ILE A 25 -0.62 15.89 3.34
CA ILE A 25 -1.33 14.64 3.03
C ILE A 25 -2.83 14.91 2.81
N ASN A 26 -3.48 15.61 3.73
CA ASN A 26 -4.90 15.90 3.65
C ASN A 26 -5.26 16.80 2.46
N LEU A 27 -4.43 17.83 2.20
CA LEU A 27 -4.60 18.73 1.06
C LEU A 27 -4.50 17.98 -0.28
N LEU A 28 -3.66 16.95 -0.32
CA LEU A 28 -3.32 16.22 -1.53
C LEU A 28 -3.89 14.81 -1.57
N LYS A 29 -4.78 14.44 -0.65
CA LYS A 29 -5.53 13.18 -0.68
C LYS A 29 -6.17 12.86 -2.04
N PRO A 30 -6.72 13.83 -2.82
CA PRO A 30 -7.21 13.57 -4.18
C PRO A 30 -6.14 13.07 -5.18
N PHE A 31 -4.85 13.19 -4.85
CA PHE A 31 -3.71 12.71 -5.63
C PHE A 31 -3.38 11.23 -5.34
N GLU A 32 -3.99 10.60 -4.33
CA GLU A 32 -3.85 9.16 -4.08
C GLU A 32 -4.41 8.32 -5.25
N ASP A 33 -5.39 8.86 -5.98
CA ASP A 33 -6.03 8.25 -7.15
C ASP A 33 -5.31 8.49 -8.49
N ILE A 34 -4.04 8.91 -8.47
CA ILE A 34 -3.19 8.97 -9.68
C ILE A 34 -2.80 7.55 -10.11
N ASN A 35 -3.79 6.77 -10.51
CA ASN A 35 -3.64 5.42 -11.03
C ASN A 35 -3.96 5.34 -12.53
N LYS A 36 -4.48 6.43 -13.11
CA LYS A 36 -4.76 6.52 -14.56
C LYS A 36 -3.51 6.95 -15.29
N GLU A 37 -3.24 6.34 -16.46
CA GLU A 37 -2.08 6.63 -17.34
C GLU A 37 -1.86 8.13 -17.58
N LYS A 38 -2.93 8.92 -17.51
CA LYS A 38 -2.90 10.37 -17.46
C LYS A 38 -3.96 10.88 -16.49
N SER A 39 -3.54 11.64 -15.49
CA SER A 39 -4.46 12.38 -14.62
C SER A 39 -4.12 13.86 -14.66
N LYS A 40 -5.16 14.70 -14.55
CA LYS A 40 -5.02 16.16 -14.46
C LYS A 40 -5.76 16.61 -13.21
N LEU A 41 -5.02 17.21 -12.27
CA LEU A 41 -5.52 17.58 -10.95
C LEU A 41 -5.31 19.07 -10.72
N LYS A 42 -6.32 19.77 -10.22
CA LYS A 42 -6.23 21.19 -9.88
C LYS A 42 -5.79 21.35 -8.43
N PHE A 43 -4.88 22.30 -8.18
CA PHE A 43 -4.53 22.67 -6.82
C PHE A 43 -5.66 23.45 -6.15
N PRO A 44 -5.98 23.17 -4.88
CA PRO A 44 -7.03 23.90 -4.17
C PRO A 44 -6.68 25.37 -3.91
N LEU A 45 -5.38 25.65 -3.73
CA LEU A 45 -4.88 26.95 -3.26
C LEU A 45 -4.36 27.85 -4.38
N THR A 46 -4.16 27.32 -5.58
CA THR A 46 -3.52 28.03 -6.70
C THR A 46 -4.23 27.70 -8.01
N ASN A 47 -3.92 28.45 -9.08
CA ASN A 47 -4.38 28.12 -10.42
C ASN A 47 -3.49 27.07 -11.12
N LEU A 48 -2.68 26.35 -10.34
CA LEU A 48 -1.81 25.31 -10.85
C LEU A 48 -2.59 24.02 -11.07
N GLU A 49 -2.15 23.27 -12.05
CA GLU A 49 -2.62 21.94 -12.36
C GLU A 49 -1.41 20.99 -12.38
N VAL A 50 -1.58 19.77 -11.89
CA VAL A 50 -0.59 18.70 -12.05
C VAL A 50 -1.10 17.77 -13.12
N VAL A 51 -0.26 17.49 -14.10
CA VAL A 51 -0.49 16.42 -15.06
C VAL A 51 0.54 15.34 -14.80
N THR A 52 0.09 14.11 -14.58
CA THR A 52 0.97 12.97 -14.38
C THR A 52 0.94 12.04 -15.58
N THR A 53 2.07 11.41 -15.88
CA THR A 53 2.23 10.38 -16.89
C THR A 53 3.12 9.29 -16.30
N ILE A 54 2.60 8.06 -16.24
CA ILE A 54 3.31 6.92 -15.66
C ILE A 54 3.58 5.92 -16.79
N ALA A 55 4.84 5.53 -16.98
CA ALA A 55 5.24 4.54 -17.96
C ALA A 55 6.19 3.53 -17.32
N SER A 56 5.76 2.26 -17.21
CA SER A 56 6.47 1.08 -16.69
C SER A 56 7.20 1.24 -15.34
N ASN A 57 8.24 2.05 -15.29
CA ASN A 57 9.21 2.24 -14.21
C ASN A 57 9.66 3.70 -14.06
N VAL A 58 9.08 4.62 -14.85
CA VAL A 58 9.27 6.07 -14.74
C VAL A 58 7.92 6.72 -14.48
N ALA A 59 7.93 7.69 -13.58
CA ALA A 59 6.85 8.65 -13.49
C ALA A 59 7.36 10.02 -13.91
N ILE A 60 6.55 10.72 -14.69
CA ILE A 60 6.76 12.12 -15.05
C ILE A 60 5.53 12.87 -14.56
N PHE A 61 5.74 14.01 -13.92
CA PHE A 61 4.64 14.93 -13.69
C PHE A 61 5.04 16.35 -14.06
N ASN A 62 4.06 17.15 -14.50
CA ASN A 62 4.30 18.53 -14.86
C ASN A 62 3.30 19.45 -14.16
N PHE A 63 3.82 20.58 -13.69
CA PHE A 63 2.97 21.68 -13.25
C PHE A 63 2.54 22.48 -14.48
N GLU A 64 1.25 22.76 -14.60
CA GLU A 64 0.66 23.61 -15.63
C GLU A 64 -0.04 24.78 -14.98
N LYS A 65 -0.10 25.91 -15.68
CA LYS A 65 -0.96 27.05 -15.33
C LYS A 65 -1.68 27.49 -16.58
N ASN A 66 -3.01 27.46 -16.57
CA ASN A 66 -3.83 27.77 -17.75
C ASN A 66 -3.45 26.92 -18.98
N ASN A 67 -3.18 25.62 -18.79
CA ASN A 67 -2.69 24.70 -19.83
C ASN A 67 -1.30 25.03 -20.40
N ILE A 68 -0.51 25.88 -19.73
CA ILE A 68 0.89 26.15 -20.09
C ILE A 68 1.77 25.37 -19.12
N PRO A 69 2.58 24.39 -19.60
CA PRO A 69 3.48 23.66 -18.72
C PRO A 69 4.59 24.57 -18.21
N LEU A 70 4.79 24.59 -16.90
CA LEU A 70 5.77 25.42 -16.20
C LEU A 70 7.05 24.64 -15.91
N TYR A 71 6.90 23.47 -15.30
CA TYR A 71 7.98 22.58 -14.89
C TYR A 71 7.64 21.15 -15.26
N MET A 72 8.65 20.37 -15.64
CA MET A 72 8.57 18.95 -15.84
C MET A 72 9.47 18.26 -14.81
N ASN A 73 8.88 17.35 -14.06
CA ASN A 73 9.51 16.58 -13.01
C ASN A 73 9.65 15.12 -13.44
N PHE A 74 10.89 14.64 -13.46
CA PHE A 74 11.23 13.26 -13.82
C PHE A 74 11.57 12.49 -12.55
N CYS A 75 10.83 11.43 -12.26
CA CYS A 75 10.95 10.66 -11.03
C CYS A 75 11.70 9.36 -11.30
N CYS A 76 12.75 9.12 -10.51
CA CYS A 76 13.43 7.84 -10.43
C CYS A 76 13.20 7.24 -9.05
N PHE A 77 12.62 6.03 -9.00
CA PHE A 77 12.31 5.35 -7.74
C PHE A 77 13.44 4.40 -7.29
N GLU A 78 14.17 3.81 -8.24
CA GLU A 78 15.22 2.82 -7.97
C GLU A 78 16.48 3.06 -8.81
N ALA A 79 17.64 2.69 -8.26
CA ALA A 79 18.95 2.90 -8.90
C ALA A 79 19.06 2.26 -10.31
N LYS A 80 18.37 1.14 -10.54
CA LYS A 80 18.41 0.42 -11.83
C LYS A 80 17.77 1.22 -12.98
N ASP A 81 16.86 2.15 -12.65
CA ASP A 81 16.10 2.94 -13.62
C ASP A 81 16.76 4.32 -13.88
N ALA A 82 17.78 4.68 -13.10
CA ALA A 82 18.41 5.99 -13.13
C ALA A 82 18.96 6.39 -14.51
N SER A 83 19.63 5.47 -15.23
CA SER A 83 20.20 5.77 -16.55
C SER A 83 19.14 6.13 -17.57
N MET A 84 18.01 5.42 -17.56
CA MET A 84 16.89 5.68 -18.47
C MET A 84 16.19 7.01 -18.11
N VAL A 85 16.00 7.30 -16.82
CA VAL A 85 15.43 8.59 -16.40
C VAL A 85 16.33 9.76 -16.82
N LEU A 86 17.64 9.64 -16.65
CA LEU A 86 18.60 10.67 -17.08
C LEU A 86 18.61 10.85 -18.61
N GLU A 87 18.47 9.77 -19.38
CA GLU A 87 18.32 9.85 -20.84
C GLU A 87 17.04 10.61 -21.25
N LEU A 88 15.93 10.41 -20.54
CA LEU A 88 14.69 11.17 -20.78
C LEU A 88 14.87 12.66 -20.48
N VAL A 89 15.57 12.98 -19.40
CA VAL A 89 15.88 14.36 -19.01
C VAL A 89 16.79 15.03 -20.07
N ASP A 90 17.87 14.37 -20.48
CA ASP A 90 18.80 14.87 -21.51
C ASP A 90 18.06 15.12 -22.84
N ASN A 91 17.24 14.16 -23.28
CA ASN A 91 16.43 14.30 -24.49
C ASN A 91 15.45 15.48 -24.40
N PHE A 92 14.84 15.71 -23.23
CA PHE A 92 13.93 16.84 -23.02
C PHE A 92 14.67 18.18 -23.10
N ILE A 93 15.83 18.26 -22.45
CA ILE A 93 16.69 19.45 -22.41
C ILE A 93 17.20 19.80 -23.82
N GLU A 94 17.72 18.81 -24.55
CA GLU A 94 18.23 18.99 -25.91
C GLU A 94 17.14 19.51 -26.85
N LYS A 95 15.93 18.91 -26.82
CA LYS A 95 14.79 19.35 -27.63
C LYS A 95 14.33 20.77 -27.34
N ARG A 96 14.63 21.29 -26.15
CA ARG A 96 14.27 22.64 -25.71
C ARG A 96 15.42 23.65 -25.90
N GLY A 97 16.58 23.21 -26.39
CA GLY A 97 17.74 24.07 -26.57
C GLY A 97 18.36 24.54 -25.25
N PHE A 98 18.14 23.79 -24.17
CA PHE A 98 18.78 24.04 -22.89
C PHE A 98 20.23 23.52 -22.91
N GLU A 99 21.08 24.06 -22.03
CA GLU A 99 22.45 23.59 -21.86
C GLU A 99 22.45 22.18 -21.26
N LYS A 100 23.42 21.36 -21.67
CA LYS A 100 23.53 19.98 -21.19
C LYS A 100 23.77 19.94 -19.68
N LEU A 101 23.16 18.96 -19.03
CA LEU A 101 23.33 18.73 -17.60
C LEU A 101 24.76 18.37 -17.23
N THR A 102 25.19 18.88 -16.08
CA THR A 102 26.48 18.55 -15.45
C THR A 102 26.31 17.82 -14.13
N THR A 103 25.12 17.87 -13.52
CA THR A 103 24.85 17.27 -12.21
C THR A 103 24.29 15.86 -12.36
N THR A 104 24.98 14.90 -11.76
CA THR A 104 24.54 13.51 -11.62
C THR A 104 23.92 13.29 -10.24
N PRO A 105 22.81 12.53 -10.13
CA PRO A 105 22.27 12.10 -8.85
C PRO A 105 23.30 11.34 -8.01
N LYS A 106 23.28 11.57 -6.70
CA LYS A 106 24.02 10.82 -5.68
C LYS A 106 23.15 9.74 -5.03
N GLU A 107 21.84 9.97 -4.94
CA GLU A 107 20.89 9.00 -4.36
C GLU A 107 20.33 8.07 -5.44
N SER A 108 19.88 6.88 -5.03
CA SER A 108 19.19 5.93 -5.92
C SER A 108 17.80 6.40 -6.35
N SER A 109 17.22 7.32 -5.57
CA SER A 109 15.85 7.78 -5.66
C SER A 109 15.89 9.30 -5.76
N PHE A 110 15.43 9.85 -6.88
CA PHE A 110 15.57 11.28 -7.17
C PHE A 110 14.40 11.85 -7.98
N ILE A 111 14.22 13.16 -7.88
CA ILE A 111 13.34 13.98 -8.71
C ILE A 111 14.21 14.96 -9.48
N TYR A 112 14.06 15.01 -10.80
CA TYR A 112 14.74 15.99 -11.64
C TYR A 112 13.74 17.02 -12.18
N THR A 113 13.90 18.28 -11.80
CA THR A 113 12.98 19.37 -12.20
C THR A 113 13.60 20.23 -13.30
N VAL A 114 12.95 20.24 -14.46
CA VAL A 114 13.36 21.05 -15.62
C VAL A 114 12.28 22.08 -15.95
N PRO A 115 12.61 23.38 -16.05
CA PRO A 115 11.65 24.38 -16.46
C PRO A 115 11.28 24.18 -17.94
N CYS A 116 9.99 24.28 -18.28
CA CYS A 116 9.50 24.13 -19.66
C CYS A 116 9.71 25.38 -20.52
N TYR A 117 9.82 26.54 -19.87
CA TYR A 117 10.10 27.85 -20.46
C TYR A 117 11.09 28.59 -19.56
N PRO A 118 11.74 29.67 -20.04
CA PRO A 118 12.44 30.61 -19.16
C PRO A 118 11.41 31.20 -18.17
N SER A 119 11.23 30.55 -17.02
CA SER A 119 9.99 30.53 -16.24
C SER A 119 9.76 31.75 -15.35
N ALA A 120 10.69 32.70 -15.33
CA ALA A 120 10.74 33.79 -14.35
C ALA A 120 9.56 34.77 -14.39
N SER A 121 8.58 34.62 -15.31
CA SER A 121 7.42 35.52 -15.43
C SER A 121 6.06 34.88 -15.22
N LEU A 122 5.96 33.55 -15.03
CA LEU A 122 4.67 32.85 -15.01
C LEU A 122 4.21 32.42 -13.61
N THR A 123 5.12 32.41 -12.64
CA THR A 123 4.90 31.98 -11.26
C THR A 123 5.22 33.08 -10.27
N SER A 124 4.42 33.19 -9.20
CA SER A 124 4.80 33.99 -8.03
C SER A 124 5.79 33.19 -7.16
N GLY A 125 6.56 33.88 -6.32
CA GLY A 125 7.44 33.19 -5.36
C GLY A 125 6.68 32.29 -4.37
N GLU A 126 5.42 32.63 -4.07
CA GLU A 126 4.53 31.78 -3.26
C GLU A 126 4.13 30.50 -4.01
N GLU A 127 3.81 30.60 -5.30
CA GLU A 127 3.52 29.42 -6.14
C GLU A 127 4.74 28.50 -6.25
N GLU A 128 5.95 29.06 -6.36
CA GLU A 128 7.21 28.29 -6.38
C GLU A 128 7.45 27.53 -5.07
N MET A 129 7.19 28.17 -3.93
CA MET A 129 7.28 27.54 -2.62
C MET A 129 6.28 26.38 -2.48
N ILE A 130 5.02 26.60 -2.88
CA ILE A 130 3.97 25.57 -2.86
C ILE A 130 4.35 24.39 -3.78
N MET A 131 4.82 24.66 -5.00
CA MET A 131 5.26 23.60 -5.91
C MET A 131 6.36 22.75 -5.28
N GLY A 132 7.37 23.38 -4.68
CA GLY A 132 8.46 22.66 -4.00
C GLY A 132 7.96 21.72 -2.90
N GLU A 133 7.02 22.16 -2.06
CA GLU A 133 6.45 21.28 -1.02
C GLU A 133 5.66 20.11 -1.60
N VAL A 134 4.89 20.38 -2.65
CA VAL A 134 4.01 19.38 -3.24
C VAL A 134 4.77 18.35 -4.10
N GLU A 135 5.91 18.74 -4.69
CA GLU A 135 6.74 17.82 -5.50
C GLU A 135 7.11 16.55 -4.75
N LEU A 136 7.50 16.67 -3.48
CA LEU A 136 7.88 15.54 -2.65
C LEU A 136 6.68 14.63 -2.36
N TYR A 137 5.50 15.21 -2.11
CA TYR A 137 4.28 14.45 -1.90
C TYR A 137 3.87 13.69 -3.16
N ILE A 138 3.80 14.36 -4.33
CA ILE A 138 3.45 13.71 -5.60
C ILE A 138 4.40 12.54 -5.88
N TYR A 139 5.70 12.75 -5.69
CA TYR A 139 6.69 11.69 -5.83
C TYR A 139 6.40 10.50 -4.90
N TYR A 140 6.12 10.77 -3.63
CA TYR A 140 5.82 9.73 -2.65
C TYR A 140 4.54 8.95 -2.99
N SER A 141 3.47 9.63 -3.40
CA SER A 141 2.23 8.98 -3.85
C SER A 141 2.48 8.09 -5.08
N LEU A 142 3.26 8.57 -6.05
CA LEU A 142 3.62 7.80 -7.23
C LEU A 142 4.48 6.57 -6.88
N TYR A 143 5.43 6.73 -5.94
CA TYR A 143 6.25 5.64 -5.43
C TYR A 143 5.40 4.55 -4.77
N LEU A 144 4.46 4.93 -3.89
CA LEU A 144 3.56 3.98 -3.23
C LEU A 144 2.72 3.20 -4.25
N ASN A 145 2.25 3.87 -5.30
CA ASN A 145 1.47 3.23 -6.37
C ASN A 145 2.33 2.24 -7.18
N ASP A 146 3.56 2.59 -7.54
CA ASP A 146 4.49 1.68 -8.23
C ASP A 146 4.83 0.47 -7.35
N TYR A 147 5.10 0.71 -6.06
CA TYR A 147 5.35 -0.35 -5.08
C TYR A 147 4.17 -1.33 -5.00
N ARG A 148 2.93 -0.81 -4.85
CA ARG A 148 1.69 -1.62 -4.83
C ARG A 148 1.50 -2.46 -6.11
N LYS A 149 1.80 -1.91 -7.28
CA LYS A 149 1.71 -2.63 -8.57
C LYS A 149 2.71 -3.77 -8.65
N LYS A 150 3.96 -3.53 -8.25
CA LYS A 150 5.02 -4.56 -8.20
C LYS A 150 4.63 -5.69 -7.24
N THR A 151 4.07 -5.37 -6.07
CA THR A 151 3.61 -6.38 -5.11
C THR A 151 2.43 -7.21 -5.62
N ASN A 152 1.55 -6.62 -6.44
CA ASN A 152 0.39 -7.33 -7.02
C ASN A 152 0.78 -8.20 -8.22
N ASN A 153 1.65 -7.73 -9.13
CA ASN A 153 2.06 -8.50 -10.32
C ASN A 153 2.95 -9.71 -9.99
N THR A 154 3.74 -9.65 -8.92
CA THR A 154 4.58 -10.77 -8.48
C THR A 154 3.75 -11.98 -8.03
N HIS A 155 2.44 -11.82 -7.78
CA HIS A 155 1.52 -12.90 -7.48
C HIS A 155 0.92 -13.62 -8.68
N SER A 156 0.96 -13.00 -9.87
CA SER A 156 0.43 -13.59 -11.10
C SER A 156 1.45 -14.50 -11.80
N ALA A 157 2.76 -14.23 -11.66
CA ALA A 157 3.77 -14.83 -12.54
C ALA A 157 4.60 -15.98 -11.94
N ASP A 158 4.59 -16.24 -10.62
CA ASP A 158 5.54 -17.19 -10.03
C ASP A 158 4.88 -18.40 -9.34
N THR A 159 4.57 -19.41 -10.17
CA THR A 159 4.19 -20.75 -9.71
C THR A 159 5.20 -21.82 -10.15
N THR A 160 6.40 -21.43 -10.61
CA THR A 160 7.32 -22.39 -11.28
C THR A 160 8.62 -22.71 -10.56
N SER A 161 8.96 -22.06 -9.44
CA SER A 161 9.97 -22.61 -8.52
C SER A 161 9.81 -22.08 -7.09
N LYS A 162 8.70 -22.42 -6.42
CA LYS A 162 8.53 -22.09 -5.00
C LYS A 162 9.47 -22.97 -4.16
N GLU A 163 10.63 -22.42 -3.80
CA GLU A 163 11.29 -22.85 -2.58
C GLU A 163 10.24 -22.90 -1.46
N LYS A 164 10.24 -24.01 -0.73
CA LYS A 164 9.27 -24.24 0.33
C LYS A 164 9.47 -23.18 1.41
N ILE A 165 8.63 -22.15 1.41
CA ILE A 165 8.65 -21.08 2.42
C ILE A 165 8.56 -21.74 3.79
N LYS A 166 9.56 -21.50 4.64
CA LYS A 166 9.66 -22.04 5.99
C LYS A 166 9.38 -20.92 6.98
N TYR A 167 8.24 -21.00 7.67
CA TYR A 167 7.91 -20.13 8.79
C TYR A 167 8.58 -20.63 10.07
N GLU A 168 9.24 -19.73 10.82
CA GLU A 168 9.96 -20.08 12.04
C GLU A 168 9.92 -18.91 13.04
N VAL A 169 9.52 -19.20 14.28
CA VAL A 169 9.53 -18.21 15.38
C VAL A 169 10.97 -17.76 15.65
N GLY A 170 11.16 -16.46 15.85
CA GLY A 170 12.47 -15.82 16.03
C GLY A 170 13.19 -15.53 14.71
N LYS A 171 12.59 -15.84 13.56
CA LYS A 171 13.05 -15.40 12.24
C LYS A 171 12.16 -14.29 11.71
N ARG A 172 12.69 -13.52 10.77
CA ARG A 172 11.93 -12.50 10.04
C ARG A 172 10.80 -13.17 9.25
N PHE A 173 9.64 -12.54 9.21
CA PHE A 173 8.54 -13.01 8.37
C PHE A 173 8.99 -13.00 6.90
N PRO A 174 8.79 -14.10 6.13
CA PRO A 174 9.41 -14.23 4.82
C PRO A 174 8.78 -13.37 3.72
N ASP A 175 7.58 -12.82 3.96
CA ASP A 175 6.86 -12.00 2.99
C ASP A 175 6.95 -10.52 3.38
N GLU A 176 7.90 -9.81 2.76
CA GLU A 176 8.23 -8.41 3.06
C GLU A 176 7.07 -7.43 2.83
N ARG A 177 6.03 -7.82 2.07
CA ARG A 177 4.88 -6.95 1.79
C ARG A 177 4.06 -6.64 3.03
N TYR A 178 4.14 -7.51 4.03
CA TYR A 178 3.47 -7.35 5.31
C TYR A 178 4.38 -6.67 6.36
N LEU A 179 5.62 -6.32 6.00
CA LEU A 179 6.61 -5.72 6.91
C LEU A 179 6.73 -4.21 6.69
N ASN A 180 5.64 -3.49 6.93
CA ASN A 180 5.51 -2.04 6.71
C ASN A 180 5.71 -1.18 7.97
N GLN A 181 6.19 -1.77 9.07
CA GLN A 181 6.45 -1.09 10.36
C GLN A 181 5.23 -0.44 11.01
N ILE A 182 4.01 -0.82 10.62
CA ILE A 182 2.79 -0.38 11.27
C ILE A 182 2.05 -1.57 11.89
N GLU A 183 1.18 -1.27 12.85
CA GLU A 183 0.25 -2.27 13.36
C GLU A 183 -0.81 -2.56 12.31
N THR A 184 -1.01 -3.85 12.02
CA THR A 184 -1.98 -4.26 11.02
C THR A 184 -2.38 -5.72 11.21
N THR A 185 -3.61 -6.02 10.82
CA THR A 185 -4.11 -7.39 10.69
C THR A 185 -4.54 -7.63 9.24
N ALA A 186 -4.22 -8.80 8.69
CA ALA A 186 -4.56 -9.14 7.32
C ALA A 186 -4.89 -10.62 7.15
N ALA A 187 -5.84 -10.91 6.26
CA ALA A 187 -6.11 -12.26 5.79
C ALA A 187 -5.28 -12.53 4.53
N ILE A 188 -4.49 -13.60 4.55
CA ILE A 188 -3.66 -14.05 3.43
C ILE A 188 -4.32 -15.30 2.83
N ILE A 189 -5.06 -15.11 1.75
CA ILE A 189 -5.84 -16.20 1.14
C ILE A 189 -4.91 -17.24 0.51
N ASN A 190 -5.16 -18.52 0.78
CA ASN A 190 -4.36 -19.64 0.30
C ASN A 190 -5.23 -20.89 0.04
N THR A 191 -4.62 -22.00 -0.38
CA THR A 191 -5.35 -23.24 -0.69
C THR A 191 -5.82 -24.03 0.54
N ALA A 192 -5.27 -23.75 1.73
CA ALA A 192 -5.64 -24.40 2.98
C ALA A 192 -6.82 -23.73 3.69
N PHE A 193 -7.04 -22.44 3.41
CA PHE A 193 -8.23 -21.61 3.55
C PHE A 193 -7.76 -20.15 3.51
N PHE A 194 -7.18 -19.64 4.59
CA PHE A 194 -6.40 -18.40 4.63
C PHE A 194 -5.52 -18.39 5.88
N ASP A 195 -4.45 -17.63 5.85
CA ASP A 195 -3.65 -17.32 7.03
C ASP A 195 -4.04 -15.96 7.60
N VAL A 196 -3.77 -15.74 8.88
CA VAL A 196 -3.97 -14.47 9.56
C VAL A 196 -2.60 -13.91 9.92
N PHE A 197 -2.30 -12.72 9.45
CA PHE A 197 -1.10 -11.97 9.82
C PHE A 197 -1.48 -10.90 10.83
N CYS A 198 -0.77 -10.86 11.96
CA CYS A 198 -0.89 -9.85 13.00
C CYS A 198 0.48 -9.20 13.20
N SER A 199 0.58 -7.90 12.91
CA SER A 199 1.75 -7.06 13.19
C SER A 199 1.40 -6.13 14.33
N PHE A 200 2.07 -6.26 15.48
CA PHE A 200 1.89 -5.39 16.65
C PHE A 200 3.24 -4.84 17.11
N HIS A 201 3.28 -3.63 17.65
CA HIS A 201 4.50 -3.05 18.21
C HIS A 201 4.81 -3.67 19.57
N GLU A 202 6.02 -4.23 19.69
CA GLU A 202 6.58 -4.73 20.96
C GLU A 202 5.61 -5.63 21.75
N PRO A 203 5.05 -6.71 21.13
CA PRO A 203 4.06 -7.54 21.80
C PRO A 203 4.63 -8.10 23.10
N THR A 204 3.87 -7.96 24.17
CA THR A 204 4.30 -8.34 25.51
C THR A 204 4.47 -9.86 25.63
N THR A 205 5.29 -10.30 26.59
CA THR A 205 5.46 -11.73 26.91
C THR A 205 4.11 -12.42 27.16
N GLU A 206 3.15 -11.72 27.78
CA GLU A 206 1.82 -12.26 28.05
C GLU A 206 0.98 -12.38 26.77
N GLU A 207 0.98 -11.38 25.90
CA GLU A 207 0.30 -11.45 24.60
C GLU A 207 0.88 -12.56 23.73
N ILE A 208 2.21 -12.70 23.66
CA ILE A 208 2.86 -13.81 22.94
C ILE A 208 2.43 -15.17 23.53
N ARG A 209 2.33 -15.28 24.86
CA ARG A 209 1.89 -16.50 25.54
C ARG A 209 0.42 -16.82 25.22
N LEU A 210 -0.46 -15.83 25.31
CA LEU A 210 -1.88 -15.94 24.99
C LEU A 210 -2.11 -16.24 23.51
N PHE A 211 -1.36 -15.62 22.62
CA PHE A 211 -1.39 -15.91 21.19
C PHE A 211 -1.09 -17.37 20.91
N ARG A 212 0.02 -17.89 21.45
CA ARG A 212 0.48 -19.25 21.17
C ARG A 212 -0.34 -20.34 21.84
N LYS A 213 -0.88 -20.10 23.03
CA LYS A 213 -1.48 -21.16 23.87
C LYS A 213 -2.75 -20.75 24.64
N GLY A 214 -3.14 -19.49 24.58
CA GLY A 214 -4.34 -19.00 25.25
C GLY A 214 -5.59 -19.65 24.69
N LYS A 215 -6.65 -19.69 25.51
CA LYS A 215 -7.98 -20.03 25.03
C LYS A 215 -8.34 -19.05 23.91
N LEU A 216 -8.83 -19.56 22.78
CA LEU A 216 -9.15 -18.75 21.61
C LEU A 216 -10.64 -18.90 21.29
N ASP A 217 -11.36 -17.80 21.37
CA ASP A 217 -12.72 -17.67 20.87
C ASP A 217 -12.66 -16.94 19.51
N VAL A 218 -13.30 -17.51 18.50
CA VAL A 218 -13.41 -16.95 17.14
C VAL A 218 -14.85 -16.57 16.89
N TYR A 219 -15.08 -15.34 16.45
CA TYR A 219 -16.40 -14.81 16.14
C TYR A 219 -16.48 -14.46 14.65
N LEU A 220 -17.66 -14.62 14.05
CA LEU A 220 -17.93 -14.18 12.69
C LEU A 220 -19.00 -13.09 12.70
N TYR A 221 -18.61 -11.90 12.24
CA TYR A 221 -19.51 -10.79 12.01
C TYR A 221 -19.64 -10.54 10.50
N GLU A 222 -20.86 -10.27 10.03
CA GLU A 222 -21.17 -10.02 8.62
C GLU A 222 -21.72 -8.59 8.51
N ASN A 223 -21.12 -7.77 7.65
CA ASN A 223 -21.64 -6.44 7.32
C ASN A 223 -21.32 -6.12 5.86
N SER A 224 -22.34 -5.71 5.10
CA SER A 224 -22.21 -5.38 3.66
C SER A 224 -21.57 -6.51 2.85
N ASN A 225 -21.94 -7.76 3.15
CA ASN A 225 -21.35 -8.98 2.57
C ASN A 225 -19.82 -9.10 2.73
N ILE A 226 -19.26 -8.47 3.76
CA ILE A 226 -17.85 -8.62 4.15
C ILE A 226 -17.81 -9.45 5.43
N PRO A 227 -17.09 -10.60 5.43
CA PRO A 227 -16.91 -11.38 6.63
C PRO A 227 -15.77 -10.77 7.46
N PHE A 228 -16.06 -10.43 8.72
CA PHE A 228 -15.11 -10.05 9.74
C PHE A 228 -14.95 -11.21 10.71
N LEU A 229 -13.75 -11.78 10.80
CA LEU A 229 -13.39 -12.72 11.86
C LEU A 229 -12.76 -11.96 13.01
N ILE A 230 -13.25 -12.20 14.22
CA ILE A 230 -12.69 -11.63 15.44
C ILE A 230 -12.08 -12.75 16.26
N PHE A 231 -10.81 -12.59 16.63
CA PHE A 231 -10.06 -13.53 17.47
C PHE A 231 -9.90 -12.93 18.86
N ASP A 232 -10.42 -13.60 19.88
CA ASP A 232 -10.33 -13.19 21.29
C ASP A 232 -9.58 -14.24 22.10
N MET A 233 -8.52 -13.81 22.77
CA MET A 233 -7.67 -14.66 23.61
C MET A 233 -7.21 -13.99 24.90
N GLY A 234 -8.00 -13.03 25.40
CA GLY A 234 -7.63 -12.11 26.48
C GLY A 234 -7.23 -10.73 25.98
N PHE A 235 -6.90 -10.63 24.70
CA PHE A 235 -6.98 -9.44 23.87
C PHE A 235 -7.66 -9.84 22.56
N SER A 236 -8.24 -8.86 21.86
CA SER A 236 -9.04 -9.10 20.66
C SER A 236 -8.55 -8.29 19.47
N PHE A 237 -8.61 -8.89 18.29
CA PHE A 237 -8.41 -8.20 17.03
C PHE A 237 -9.30 -8.82 15.95
N GLU A 238 -9.62 -8.03 14.93
CA GLU A 238 -10.41 -8.43 13.78
C GLU A 238 -9.57 -8.56 12.51
N VAL A 239 -10.07 -9.37 11.58
CA VAL A 239 -9.58 -9.45 10.21
C VAL A 239 -10.78 -9.56 9.27
N SER A 240 -10.78 -8.78 8.20
CA SER A 240 -11.76 -8.90 7.13
C SER A 240 -11.21 -9.77 5.99
N ILE A 241 -12.10 -10.44 5.26
CA ILE A 241 -11.73 -11.15 4.03
C ILE A 241 -12.29 -10.39 2.84
N ASP A 242 -11.38 -10.07 1.93
CA ASP A 242 -11.68 -9.50 0.63
C ASP A 242 -11.39 -10.57 -0.43
N VAL A 243 -12.45 -11.25 -0.89
CA VAL A 243 -12.35 -12.34 -1.85
C VAL A 243 -12.00 -11.83 -3.24
N THR A 244 -12.20 -10.53 -3.52
CA THR A 244 -11.85 -9.90 -4.80
C THR A 244 -10.33 -9.87 -5.02
N LYS A 245 -9.53 -10.02 -3.95
CA LYS A 245 -8.07 -10.16 -4.01
C LYS A 245 -7.61 -11.54 -4.47
N ILE A 246 -8.49 -12.54 -4.55
CA ILE A 246 -8.19 -13.82 -5.18
C ILE A 246 -8.27 -13.64 -6.70
N PRO A 247 -7.27 -14.12 -7.48
CA PRO A 247 -7.38 -14.17 -8.94
C PRO A 247 -8.69 -14.83 -9.37
N GLU A 248 -9.40 -14.22 -10.33
CA GLU A 248 -10.75 -14.63 -10.76
C GLU A 248 -10.81 -16.13 -11.09
N GLU A 249 -9.77 -16.66 -11.74
CA GLU A 249 -9.67 -18.07 -12.13
C GLU A 249 -9.52 -19.05 -10.95
N LYS A 250 -9.33 -18.55 -9.72
CA LYS A 250 -9.19 -19.35 -8.48
C LYS A 250 -10.32 -19.09 -7.47
N GLN A 251 -11.21 -18.14 -7.74
CA GLN A 251 -12.28 -17.78 -6.82
C GLN A 251 -13.23 -18.96 -6.60
N ASP A 252 -13.71 -19.58 -7.67
CA ASP A 252 -14.59 -20.76 -7.59
C ASP A 252 -13.94 -21.92 -6.83
N ASP A 253 -12.68 -22.23 -7.10
CA ASP A 253 -11.95 -23.30 -6.41
C ASP A 253 -11.86 -23.04 -4.90
N TRP A 254 -11.64 -21.78 -4.49
CA TRP A 254 -11.57 -21.40 -3.10
C TRP A 254 -12.94 -21.44 -2.41
N LEU A 255 -13.97 -20.90 -3.07
CA LEU A 255 -15.34 -20.85 -2.58
C LEU A 255 -15.96 -22.24 -2.42
N ASN A 256 -15.55 -23.21 -3.23
CA ASN A 256 -16.06 -24.59 -3.19
C ASN A 256 -15.13 -25.57 -2.46
N SER A 257 -14.02 -25.10 -1.90
CA SER A 257 -13.07 -25.95 -1.16
C SER A 257 -13.62 -26.43 0.18
N GLU A 258 -13.27 -27.64 0.61
CA GLU A 258 -13.54 -28.12 1.98
C GLU A 258 -12.48 -27.64 3.00
N ALA A 259 -11.41 -26.97 2.54
CA ALA A 259 -10.28 -26.58 3.37
C ALA A 259 -10.65 -25.49 4.38
N ASN A 260 -10.34 -25.70 5.65
CA ASN A 260 -10.79 -24.88 6.79
C ASN A 260 -9.67 -24.62 7.82
N ILE A 261 -8.42 -24.64 7.37
CA ILE A 261 -7.24 -24.48 8.23
C ILE A 261 -6.79 -23.02 8.18
N ILE A 262 -6.63 -22.42 9.36
CA ILE A 262 -6.12 -21.06 9.51
C ILE A 262 -4.77 -21.12 10.23
N THR A 263 -3.71 -20.60 9.62
CA THR A 263 -2.45 -20.35 10.32
C THR A 263 -2.37 -18.88 10.70
N MET A 264 -2.15 -18.60 11.98
CA MET A 264 -2.03 -17.26 12.52
C MET A 264 -0.55 -16.97 12.81
N PHE A 265 -0.08 -15.80 12.40
CA PHE A 265 1.27 -15.29 12.63
C PHE A 265 1.22 -14.05 13.48
N LEU A 266 1.97 -14.03 14.58
CA LEU A 266 2.23 -12.82 15.36
C LEU A 266 3.64 -12.34 15.02
N VAL A 267 3.75 -11.12 14.54
CA VAL A 267 4.99 -10.48 14.10
C VAL A 267 5.15 -9.17 14.85
N ASP A 268 6.38 -8.90 15.28
CA ASP A 268 6.74 -7.59 15.83
C ASP A 268 6.86 -6.59 14.68
N ALA A 269 6.05 -5.52 14.72
CA ALA A 269 5.95 -4.54 13.64
C ALA A 269 7.28 -3.82 13.35
N GLY A 270 8.04 -3.47 14.40
CA GLY A 270 9.28 -2.72 14.26
C GLY A 270 10.43 -3.54 13.65
N THR A 271 10.49 -4.83 13.97
CA THR A 271 11.60 -5.72 13.57
C THR A 271 11.26 -6.65 12.41
N GLY A 272 9.96 -6.92 12.19
CA GLY A 272 9.47 -7.97 11.31
C GLY A 272 9.74 -9.38 11.82
N ILE A 273 10.18 -9.55 13.07
CA ILE A 273 10.48 -10.86 13.67
C ILE A 273 9.19 -11.54 14.10
N MET A 274 9.03 -12.78 13.69
CA MET A 274 7.89 -13.62 14.05
C MET A 274 7.98 -14.07 15.52
N GLN A 275 7.03 -13.64 16.34
CA GLN A 275 6.95 -13.93 17.76
C GLN A 275 6.09 -15.17 18.06
N GLY A 276 5.14 -15.49 17.20
CA GLY A 276 4.23 -16.61 17.39
C GLY A 276 3.68 -17.18 16.08
N ILE A 277 3.44 -18.50 16.10
CA ILE A 277 2.68 -19.21 15.07
C ILE A 277 1.62 -20.03 15.81
N ARG A 278 0.38 -20.00 15.32
CA ARG A 278 -0.71 -20.84 15.82
C ARG A 278 -1.56 -21.31 14.65
N THR A 279 -1.72 -22.63 14.52
CA THR A 279 -2.62 -23.20 13.52
C THR A 279 -3.89 -23.68 14.20
N ILE A 280 -5.04 -23.35 13.62
CA ILE A 280 -6.35 -23.80 14.06
C ILE A 280 -7.12 -24.37 12.86
N SER A 281 -8.11 -25.20 13.15
CA SER A 281 -9.13 -25.59 12.18
C SER A 281 -10.47 -25.14 12.72
N ILE A 282 -11.26 -24.48 11.87
CA ILE A 282 -12.61 -24.04 12.25
C ILE A 282 -13.65 -25.08 11.81
N PRO A 283 -14.80 -25.20 12.48
CA PRO A 283 -15.84 -26.13 12.09
C PRO A 283 -16.28 -25.92 10.63
N PRO A 284 -16.60 -26.99 9.86
CA PRO A 284 -17.00 -26.87 8.46
C PRO A 284 -18.15 -25.88 8.22
N ASN A 285 -19.17 -25.88 9.08
CA ASN A 285 -20.30 -24.93 9.00
C ASN A 285 -19.88 -23.47 9.25
N PHE A 286 -18.81 -23.23 10.00
CA PHE A 286 -18.24 -21.90 10.18
C PHE A 286 -17.49 -21.46 8.91
N ALA A 287 -16.71 -22.37 8.32
CA ALA A 287 -15.99 -22.11 7.07
C ALA A 287 -16.94 -21.86 5.89
N GLU A 288 -17.99 -22.69 5.75
CA GLU A 288 -19.06 -22.53 4.76
C GLU A 288 -19.71 -21.15 4.87
N LYS A 289 -20.08 -20.73 6.08
CA LYS A 289 -20.68 -19.41 6.29
C LYS A 289 -19.76 -18.26 5.86
N ILE A 290 -18.45 -18.38 6.04
CA ILE A 290 -17.48 -17.38 5.54
C ILE A 290 -17.50 -17.32 4.01
N ARG A 291 -17.54 -18.48 3.34
CA ARG A 291 -17.57 -18.56 1.88
C ARG A 291 -18.90 -18.05 1.33
N ASP A 292 -20.03 -18.36 1.95
CA ASP A 292 -21.35 -17.83 1.56
C ASP A 292 -21.38 -16.29 1.59
N ILE A 293 -20.75 -15.68 2.59
CA ILE A 293 -20.63 -14.21 2.68
C ILE A 293 -19.75 -13.69 1.55
N SER A 294 -18.61 -14.36 1.33
CA SER A 294 -17.64 -14.00 0.29
C SER A 294 -18.22 -14.15 -1.12
N GLU A 295 -19.02 -15.17 -1.38
CA GLU A 295 -19.70 -15.37 -2.67
C GLU A 295 -20.67 -14.21 -2.97
N LYS A 296 -21.41 -13.73 -1.96
CA LYS A 296 -22.26 -12.54 -2.10
C LYS A 296 -21.43 -11.27 -2.34
N GLN A 297 -20.25 -11.16 -1.75
CA GLN A 297 -19.32 -10.05 -1.98
C GLN A 297 -19.01 -9.89 -3.48
N LEU A 298 -18.80 -11.00 -4.19
CA LEU A 298 -18.53 -11.00 -5.65
C LEU A 298 -19.73 -10.59 -6.50
N GLN A 299 -20.95 -10.68 -5.97
CA GLN A 299 -22.18 -10.32 -6.69
C GLN A 299 -22.50 -8.83 -6.62
N GLU A 300 -21.86 -8.10 -5.71
CA GLU A 300 -22.09 -6.68 -5.51
C GLU A 300 -20.92 -5.84 -6.05
N ASP A 301 -21.23 -4.74 -6.72
CA ASP A 301 -20.23 -3.75 -7.15
C ASP A 301 -19.88 -2.84 -5.96
N ILE A 302 -19.20 -3.41 -4.97
CA ILE A 302 -18.76 -2.71 -3.77
C ILE A 302 -17.24 -2.49 -3.80
N ASN A 303 -16.81 -1.30 -3.39
CA ASN A 303 -15.42 -1.06 -3.05
C ASN A 303 -15.17 -1.65 -1.64
N VAL A 304 -14.69 -2.90 -1.60
CA VAL A 304 -14.53 -3.69 -0.36
C VAL A 304 -13.61 -3.00 0.63
N GLU A 305 -12.50 -2.41 0.19
CA GLU A 305 -11.54 -1.71 1.05
C GLU A 305 -12.17 -0.48 1.72
N GLN A 306 -12.83 0.36 0.94
CA GLN A 306 -13.53 1.54 1.47
C GLN A 306 -14.66 1.13 2.44
N ALA A 307 -15.37 0.04 2.15
CA ALA A 307 -16.42 -0.48 3.02
C ALA A 307 -15.84 -1.01 4.35
N ILE A 308 -14.68 -1.69 4.30
CA ILE A 308 -13.97 -2.13 5.52
C ILE A 308 -13.64 -0.92 6.40
N ASP A 309 -13.02 0.12 5.83
CA ASP A 309 -12.62 1.32 6.56
C ASP A 309 -13.83 2.00 7.22
N GLN A 310 -14.94 2.14 6.50
CA GLN A 310 -16.17 2.71 7.05
C GLN A 310 -16.75 1.88 8.20
N ILE A 311 -16.67 0.55 8.10
CA ILE A 311 -17.19 -0.36 9.13
C ILE A 311 -16.33 -0.31 10.39
N THR A 312 -15.00 -0.29 10.26
CA THR A 312 -14.07 -0.24 11.39
C THR A 312 -14.05 1.14 12.06
N GLU A 313 -14.30 2.23 11.33
CA GLU A 313 -14.53 3.57 11.90
C GLU A 313 -15.83 3.64 12.73
N GLN A 314 -16.86 2.89 12.34
CA GLN A 314 -18.19 2.94 12.97
C GLN A 314 -18.38 1.95 14.12
N LEU A 315 -17.67 0.82 14.09
CA LEU A 315 -17.87 -0.28 15.03
C LEU A 315 -16.54 -0.72 15.64
N SER A 316 -16.47 -0.72 16.97
CA SER A 316 -15.34 -1.33 17.67
C SER A 316 -15.37 -2.86 17.57
N THR A 317 -14.21 -3.49 17.75
CA THR A 317 -14.06 -4.96 17.84
C THR A 317 -15.05 -5.58 18.82
N GLU A 318 -15.24 -4.97 20.00
CA GLU A 318 -16.20 -5.44 21.02
C GLU A 318 -17.66 -5.37 20.52
N GLN A 319 -18.02 -4.33 19.76
CA GLN A 319 -19.34 -4.21 19.16
C GLN A 319 -19.55 -5.26 18.06
N MET A 320 -18.53 -5.54 17.24
CA MET A 320 -18.58 -6.61 16.24
C MET A 320 -18.75 -7.98 16.91
N MET A 321 -18.04 -8.26 18.01
CA MET A 321 -18.22 -9.49 18.80
C MET A 321 -19.65 -9.64 19.32
N LYS A 322 -20.24 -8.56 19.88
CA LYS A 322 -21.64 -8.57 20.37
C LYS A 322 -22.67 -8.81 19.26
N LYS A 323 -22.37 -8.37 18.04
CA LYS A 323 -23.23 -8.51 16.85
C LYS A 323 -22.91 -9.75 16.01
N SER A 324 -21.93 -10.55 16.42
CA SER A 324 -21.49 -11.70 15.64
C SER A 324 -22.58 -12.76 15.51
N THR A 325 -22.66 -13.37 14.33
CA THR A 325 -23.67 -14.39 14.01
C THR A 325 -23.24 -15.78 14.44
N LEU A 326 -21.94 -16.04 14.49
CA LEU A 326 -21.36 -17.30 14.96
C LEU A 326 -20.24 -17.04 15.97
N LYS A 327 -20.09 -17.99 16.89
CA LYS A 327 -18.98 -18.08 17.84
C LYS A 327 -18.47 -19.52 17.89
N TYR A 328 -17.17 -19.70 17.87
CA TYR A 328 -16.49 -20.97 18.03
C TYR A 328 -15.34 -20.84 19.04
N THR A 329 -15.25 -21.74 20.01
CA THR A 329 -14.09 -21.82 20.90
C THR A 329 -13.16 -22.92 20.41
N VAL A 330 -11.93 -22.57 20.08
CA VAL A 330 -10.87 -23.52 19.71
C VAL A 330 -10.56 -24.38 20.93
N LYS A 331 -10.64 -25.70 20.76
CA LYS A 331 -10.41 -26.69 21.83
C LYS A 331 -8.94 -26.98 22.06
#